data_AF-A0A1C6AE35-F1
#
_entry.id   AF-A0A1C6AE35-F1
#
_cell.length_a   1.000
_cell.length_b   1.000
_cell.length_c   1.000
_cell.angle_alpha   90.00
_cell.angle_beta   90.00
_cell.angle_gamma   90.00
#
_symmetry.space_group_name_H-M   'P 1'
#
loop_
_entity.id
_entity.type
_entity.pdbx_description
1 polymer ?
#
loop_
_entity_poly.entity_id
_entity_poly.type
_entity_poly.pdbx_seq_one_letter_code
_entity_poly.pdbx_strand_id
1 'polypeptide(L)'
;MLVFLEELWPSAELVCAAQTMPEELAAFLREASRPELTVLVKTPETAKPLEELAPFTEAYPIPETGVRYYLCRNGACARPVDSISEVRRLLEQN
;
A
#
# COMPACT_ATOMS: atom_id res chain seq x y z
N MET A 1 9.61 -22.42 7.93
CA MET A 1 8.98 -22.09 9.22
C MET A 1 8.69 -20.58 9.24
N LEU A 2 7.81 -20.12 8.34
CA LEU A 2 7.30 -18.73 8.26
C LEU A 2 5.85 -18.64 8.74
N VAL A 3 5.11 -19.74 8.67
CA VAL A 3 3.70 -19.85 9.05
C VAL A 3 3.43 -19.31 10.46
N PHE A 4 4.29 -19.58 11.45
CA PHE A 4 4.09 -19.07 12.82
C PHE A 4 4.30 -17.55 12.94
N LEU A 5 5.12 -16.95 12.06
CA LEU A 5 5.32 -15.51 12.01
C LEU A 5 4.17 -14.81 11.29
N GLU A 6 3.60 -15.39 10.24
CA GLU A 6 2.41 -14.86 9.54
C GLU A 6 1.16 -14.86 10.43
N GLU A 7 1.02 -15.87 11.31
CA GLU A 7 -0.05 -15.93 12.30
C GLU A 7 0.10 -14.87 13.40
N LEU A 8 1.33 -14.50 13.76
CA LEU A 8 1.61 -13.50 14.80
C LEU A 8 1.71 -12.06 14.26
N TRP A 9 2.16 -11.91 13.01
CA TRP A 9 2.31 -10.66 12.27
C TRP A 9 1.94 -10.88 10.80
N PRO A 10 0.63 -10.83 10.47
CA PRO A 10 0.21 -10.96 9.08
C PRO A 10 0.80 -9.80 8.26
N SER A 11 1.44 -10.13 7.14
CA SER A 11 1.94 -9.11 6.23
C SER A 11 0.79 -8.25 5.73
N ALA A 12 1.09 -6.98 5.52
CA ALA A 12 0.20 -6.05 4.85
C ALA A 12 0.89 -5.50 3.61
N GLU A 13 0.12 -5.37 2.54
CA GLU A 13 0.56 -4.73 1.31
C GLU A 13 -0.24 -3.46 1.11
N LEU A 14 0.44 -2.33 0.94
CA LEU A 14 -0.16 -1.04 0.63
C LEU A 14 0.22 -0.65 -0.80
N VAL A 15 -0.77 -0.55 -1.68
CA VAL A 15 -0.58 0.09 -2.98
C VAL A 15 -1.04 1.55 -2.88
N CYS A 16 -0.13 2.48 -3.17
CA CYS A 16 -0.42 3.90 -3.32
C CYS A 16 -0.42 4.25 -4.81
N ALA A 17 -1.58 4.60 -5.36
CA ALA A 17 -1.71 5.09 -6.73
C ALA A 17 -1.88 6.62 -6.73
N ALA A 18 -0.93 7.34 -7.33
CA ALA A 18 -0.92 8.80 -7.39
C ALA A 18 -0.03 9.31 -8.52
N GLN A 19 -0.21 10.57 -8.93
CA GLN A 19 0.63 11.18 -9.98
C GLN A 19 2.10 11.28 -9.56
N THR A 20 2.38 11.48 -8.27
CA THR A 20 3.70 11.50 -7.66
C THR A 20 3.64 10.88 -6.27
N MET A 21 4.79 10.55 -5.68
CA MET A 21 4.86 10.07 -4.30
C MET A 21 4.28 11.14 -3.34
N PRO A 22 3.20 10.86 -2.59
CA PRO A 22 2.63 11.82 -1.65
C PRO A 22 3.59 12.10 -0.49
N GLU A 23 3.79 13.37 -0.14
CA GLU A 23 4.64 13.75 0.99
C GLU A 23 4.12 13.18 2.32
N GLU A 24 2.80 13.14 2.49
CA GLU A 24 2.14 12.54 3.65
C GLU A 24 2.47 11.05 3.82
N LEU A 25 2.54 10.30 2.71
CA LEU A 25 2.95 8.89 2.73
C LEU A 25 4.43 8.77 3.14
N ALA A 26 5.30 9.61 2.57
CA ALA A 26 6.72 9.62 2.93
C ALA A 26 6.96 10.02 4.39
N ALA A 27 6.17 10.95 4.94
CA ALA A 27 6.18 11.29 6.35
C ALA A 27 5.74 10.10 7.21
N PHE A 28 4.60 9.47 6.89
CA PHE A 28 4.07 8.30 7.59
C PHE A 28 5.06 7.13 7.67
N LEU A 29 5.77 6.84 6.57
CA LEU A 29 6.78 5.78 6.53
C LEU A 29 8.02 6.09 7.37
N ARG A 30 8.35 7.37 7.57
CA ARG A 30 9.49 7.80 8.41
C ARG A 30 9.17 7.81 9.90
N GLU A 31 7.90 7.92 10.28
CA GLU A 31 7.48 7.98 11.70
C GLU A 31 7.87 6.73 12.49
N ALA A 32 7.74 5.55 11.90
CA ALA A 32 8.02 4.28 12.56
C ALA A 32 8.35 3.19 11.54
N SER A 33 9.30 2.32 11.90
CA SER A 33 9.58 1.09 11.15
C SER A 33 8.38 0.15 11.26
N ARG A 34 7.92 -0.36 10.12
CA ARG A 34 6.82 -1.32 9.97
C ARG A 34 7.27 -2.45 9.06
N PRO A 35 8.13 -3.38 9.54
CA PRO A 35 8.71 -4.43 8.71
C PRO A 35 7.66 -5.38 8.09
N GLU A 36 6.47 -5.44 8.67
CA GLU A 36 5.31 -6.20 8.18
C GLU A 36 4.57 -5.52 7.02
N LEU A 37 4.86 -4.25 6.73
CA LEU A 37 4.19 -3.45 5.72
C LEU A 37 5.06 -3.31 4.46
N THR A 38 4.65 -3.96 3.37
CA THR A 38 5.22 -3.72 2.04
C THR A 38 4.45 -2.59 1.36
N VAL A 39 5.16 -1.60 0.80
CA VAL A 39 4.53 -0.46 0.11
C VAL A 39 4.97 -0.40 -1.34
N LEU A 40 4.00 -0.40 -2.25
CA LEU A 40 4.19 -0.17 -3.67
C LEU A 40 3.60 1.20 -4.04
N VAL A 41 4.41 2.04 -4.68
CA VAL A 41 3.98 3.37 -5.12
C VAL A 41 3.89 3.38 -6.63
N LYS A 42 2.65 3.38 -7.14
CA LYS A 42 2.32 3.39 -8.56
C LYS A 42 2.11 4.82 -9.03
N THR A 43 3.15 5.37 -9.65
CA THR A 43 3.15 6.65 -10.36
C THR A 43 3.24 6.39 -11.86
N PRO A 44 3.04 7.40 -12.73
CA PRO A 44 3.25 7.21 -14.18
C PRO A 44 4.65 6.69 -14.52
N GLU A 45 5.65 7.02 -13.70
CA GLU A 45 7.04 6.58 -13.86
C GLU A 45 7.23 5.09 -13.48
N THR A 46 6.49 4.60 -12.49
CA THR A 46 6.64 3.23 -11.96
C THR A 46 5.55 2.27 -12.41
N ALA A 47 4.49 2.74 -13.07
CA ALA A 47 3.33 1.94 -13.46
C ALA A 47 3.73 0.70 -14.28
N LYS A 48 4.43 0.92 -15.40
CA LYS A 48 4.85 -0.16 -16.29
C LYS A 48 5.74 -1.20 -15.60
N PRO A 49 6.86 -0.83 -14.94
CA PRO A 49 7.68 -1.85 -14.27
C PRO A 49 6.95 -2.55 -13.13
N LEU A 50 6.02 -1.89 -12.44
CA LEU A 50 5.17 -2.54 -11.43
C LEU A 50 4.21 -3.54 -12.05
N GLU A 51 3.59 -3.22 -13.18
CA GLU A 51 2.69 -4.14 -13.89
C GLU A 51 3.45 -5.36 -14.43
N GLU A 52 4.71 -5.20 -14.84
CA GLU A 52 5.56 -6.32 -15.28
C GLU A 52 6.02 -7.21 -14.11
N LEU A 53 6.46 -6.61 -12.99
CA LEU A 53 6.99 -7.35 -11.83
C LEU A 53 5.91 -7.87 -10.89
N ALA A 54 4.76 -7.19 -10.86
CA ALA A 54 3.63 -7.44 -9.98
C ALA A 54 2.32 -7.21 -10.75
N PRO A 55 1.89 -8.15 -11.62
CA PRO A 55 0.76 -7.96 -12.55
C PRO A 55 -0.57 -7.58 -11.89
N PHE A 56 -0.77 -7.94 -10.62
CA PHE A 56 -1.96 -7.53 -9.86
C PHE A 56 -2.08 -6.00 -9.73
N THR A 57 -0.98 -5.26 -9.92
CA THR A 57 -0.97 -3.80 -9.84
C THR A 57 -1.67 -3.11 -11.02
N GLU A 58 -1.92 -3.81 -12.13
CA GLU A 58 -2.69 -3.30 -13.27
C GLU A 58 -4.11 -2.85 -12.87
N ALA A 59 -4.71 -3.57 -11.91
CA ALA A 59 -6.06 -3.29 -11.42
C ALA A 59 -6.19 -2.00 -10.58
N TYR A 60 -5.08 -1.31 -10.27
CA TYR A 60 -5.07 -0.06 -9.52
C TYR A 60 -4.77 1.12 -10.45
N PRO A 61 -5.79 1.81 -10.99
CA PRO A 61 -5.58 2.95 -11.86
C PRO A 61 -5.01 4.13 -11.07
N ILE A 62 -4.13 4.89 -11.71
CA ILE A 62 -3.62 6.15 -11.16
C ILE A 62 -4.70 7.21 -11.36
N PRO A 63 -5.18 7.87 -10.30
CA PRO A 63 -6.18 8.92 -10.44
C PRO A 63 -5.57 10.17 -11.07
N GLU A 64 -6.34 10.89 -11.91
CA GLU A 64 -5.88 12.16 -12.51
C GLU A 64 -5.49 13.21 -11.46
N THR A 65 -6.19 13.20 -10.31
CA THR A 65 -5.91 14.08 -9.18
C THR A 65 -6.00 13.31 -7.87
N GLY A 66 -5.21 13.75 -6.87
CA GLY A 66 -5.20 13.14 -5.55
C GLY A 66 -4.43 11.82 -5.50
N VAL A 67 -4.83 10.97 -4.56
CA VAL A 67 -4.22 9.68 -4.27
C VAL A 67 -5.29 8.65 -3.95
N ARG A 68 -5.02 7.40 -4.28
CA ARG A 68 -5.80 6.27 -3.78
C ARG A 68 -4.90 5.21 -3.17
N TYR A 69 -5.31 4.75 -1.99
CA TYR A 69 -4.63 3.73 -1.21
C TYR A 69 -5.45 2.44 -1.18
N TYR A 70 -4.78 1.32 -1.41
CA TYR A 70 -5.34 -0.02 -1.32
C TYR A 70 -4.52 -0.79 -0.28
N LEU A 71 -5.10 -1.01 0.89
CA LEU A 71 -4.49 -1.82 1.94
C LEU A 71 -5.02 -3.25 1.84
N CYS A 72 -4.11 -4.19 1.63
CA CYS A 72 -4.40 -5.60 1.48
C CYS A 72 -3.70 -6.40 2.58
N ARG A 73 -4.35 -7.48 3.00
CA ARG A 73 -3.87 -8.45 3.98
C ARG A 73 -4.42 -9.83 3.59
N ASN A 74 -3.60 -10.87 3.69
CA ASN A 74 -4.02 -12.26 3.46
C ASN A 74 -4.79 -12.47 2.13
N GLY A 75 -4.38 -11.78 1.06
CA GLY A 75 -4.98 -11.88 -0.26
C GLY A 75 -6.32 -11.14 -0.44
N ALA A 76 -6.76 -10.36 0.56
CA ALA A 76 -7.96 -9.52 0.47
C ALA A 76 -7.62 -8.05 0.74
N CYS A 77 -8.26 -7.14 0.01
CA CYS A 77 -8.08 -5.70 0.20
C CYS A 77 -9.29 -5.08 0.90
N ALA A 78 -9.02 -4.14 1.80
CA ALA A 78 -10.04 -3.26 2.35
C ALA A 78 -10.62 -2.37 1.25
N ARG A 79 -11.73 -1.68 1.56
CA ARG A 79 -12.25 -0.62 0.68
C ARG A 79 -11.14 0.42 0.45
N PRO A 80 -10.93 0.89 -0.79
CA PRO A 80 -9.93 1.91 -1.08
C PRO A 80 -10.22 3.20 -0.32
N VAL A 81 -9.17 3.88 0.12
CA VAL A 81 -9.22 5.14 0.88
C VAL A 81 -8.35 6.20 0.22
N ASP A 82 -8.61 7.47 0.55
CA ASP A 82 -8.02 8.62 -0.17
C ASP A 82 -7.09 9.45 0.71
N SER A 83 -6.85 9.01 1.94
CA SER A 83 -6.01 9.72 2.90
C SER A 83 -5.10 8.79 3.69
N ILE A 84 -3.90 9.26 4.04
CA ILE A 84 -2.96 8.48 4.86
C ILE A 84 -3.50 8.25 6.28
N SER A 85 -4.37 9.15 6.76
CA SER A 85 -5.00 9.03 8.07
C SER A 85 -5.97 7.85 8.13
N GLU A 86 -6.66 7.54 7.04
CA GLU A 86 -7.48 6.33 6.94
C GLU A 86 -6.63 5.08 6.85
N VAL A 87 -5.52 5.10 6.11
CA VAL A 87 -4.54 3.99 6.09
C VAL A 87 -4.05 3.68 7.50
N ARG A 88 -3.71 4.70 8.30
CA ARG A 88 -3.32 4.54 9.70
C ARG A 88 -4.40 3.82 10.52
N ARG A 89 -5.66 4.25 10.39
CA ARG A 89 -6.78 3.61 11.10
C ARG A 89 -6.95 2.15 10.71
N LEU A 90 -6.81 1.83 9.42
CA LEU A 90 -6.92 0.45 8.93
C LEU A 90 -5.75 -0.43 9.43
N LEU A 91 -4.57 0.15 9.63
CA LEU A 91 -3.42 -0.55 10.20
C LEU A 91 -3.60 -0.84 11.70
N GLU A 92 -4.24 0.07 12.45
CA GLU A 92 -4.49 -0.05 13.90
C GLU A 92 -5.65 -1.00 14.26
N GLN A 93 -6.51 -1.36 13.31
CA GLN A 93 -7.68 -2.22 13.54
C GLN A 93 -7.38 -3.73 13.62
N ASN A 94 -6.09 -4.10 13.80
CA ASN A 94 -5.66 -5.50 13.99
C ASN A 94 -4.75 -5.61 15.21
#